data_AF-A0A9W6JZE3-F1
#
_entry.id   AF-A0A9W6JZE3-F1
#
_cell.length_a   1.000
_cell.length_b   1.000
_cell.length_c   1.000
_cell.angle_alpha   90.00
_cell.angle_beta   90.00
_cell.angle_gamma   90.00
#
_symmetry.space_group_name_H-M   'P 1'
#
loop_
_entity.id
_entity.type
_entity.pdbx_description
1 polymer ?
#
loop_
_entity_poly.entity_id
_entity_poly.type
_entity_poly.pdbx_seq_one_letter_code
_entity_poly.pdbx_strand_id
1 'polypeptide(L)'
;MLTTLVQPLLPILGELLAILATALVAYLVKLLRDKVGLDIETARRDALQTAITNAAGQVVMQLGGKIGTGAIHPGALSDAVAYVRAAAPDAVKHFDLHSVALAEKVVAKVGVLTAAIPPEQKPTGL
;
A
#
# COMPACT_ATOMS: atom_id res chain seq x y z
N MET A 1 -6.05 13.91 -64.85
CA MET A 1 -6.37 12.48 -64.63
C MET A 1 -5.89 12.00 -63.27
N LEU A 2 -4.61 12.19 -62.88
CA LEU A 2 -4.10 11.77 -61.56
C LEU A 2 -4.78 12.52 -60.39
N THR A 3 -5.02 13.83 -60.55
CA THR A 3 -5.65 14.69 -59.52
C THR A 3 -7.11 14.32 -59.22
N THR A 4 -7.83 13.82 -60.22
CA THR A 4 -9.25 13.43 -60.14
C THR A 4 -9.44 12.15 -59.31
N LEU A 5 -8.42 11.28 -59.26
CA LEU A 5 -8.44 10.03 -58.48
C LEU A 5 -8.04 10.24 -57.01
N VAL A 6 -7.26 11.29 -56.71
CA VAL A 6 -6.74 11.55 -55.35
C VAL A 6 -7.67 12.46 -54.51
N GLN A 7 -8.43 13.34 -55.16
CA GLN A 7 -9.42 14.21 -54.49
C GLN A 7 -10.41 13.49 -53.56
N PRO A 8 -11.00 12.33 -53.91
CA PRO A 8 -11.91 11.62 -53.01
C PRO A 8 -11.19 10.93 -51.84
N LEU A 9 -9.87 10.72 -51.89
CA LEU A 9 -9.08 10.11 -50.81
C LEU A 9 -8.68 11.11 -49.71
N LEU A 10 -8.59 12.40 -50.03
CA LEU A 10 -8.25 13.45 -49.06
C LEU A 10 -9.16 13.48 -47.81
N PRO A 11 -10.50 13.42 -47.91
CA PRO A 11 -11.35 13.37 -46.72
C PRO A 11 -11.14 12.10 -45.89
N ILE A 12 -10.90 10.95 -46.54
CA ILE A 12 -10.62 9.67 -45.87
C ILE A 12 -9.33 9.75 -45.06
N LEU A 13 -8.29 10.39 -45.61
CA LEU A 13 -7.04 10.67 -44.88
C LEU A 13 -7.27 11.60 -43.68
N GLY A 14 -8.14 12.61 -43.82
CA GLY A 14 -8.53 13.50 -42.72
C GLY A 14 -9.25 12.77 -41.59
N GLU A 15 -10.20 11.89 -41.93
CA GLU A 15 -10.93 11.07 -40.95
C GLU A 15 -10.00 10.07 -40.25
N LEU A 16 -9.11 9.41 -41.00
CA LEU A 16 -8.10 8.52 -40.42
C LEU A 16 -7.19 9.24 -39.42
N LEU A 17 -6.76 10.46 -39.74
CA LEU A 17 -5.97 11.28 -38.83
C LEU A 17 -6.76 11.69 -37.59
N ALA A 18 -8.04 12.02 -37.72
CA ALA A 18 -8.89 12.35 -36.59
C ALA A 18 -9.13 11.14 -35.66
N ILE A 19 -9.36 9.95 -36.23
CA ILE A 19 -9.49 8.70 -35.49
C ILE A 19 -8.17 8.37 -34.77
N LEU A 20 -7.04 8.50 -35.46
CA LEU A 20 -5.72 8.24 -34.90
C LEU A 20 -5.41 9.21 -33.76
N ALA A 21 -5.71 10.50 -33.93
CA ALA A 21 -5.54 11.51 -32.89
C ALA A 21 -6.41 11.20 -31.66
N THR A 22 -7.66 10.81 -31.87
CA THR A 22 -8.58 10.44 -30.77
C THR A 22 -8.08 9.19 -30.04
N ALA A 23 -7.62 8.18 -30.77
CA ALA A 23 -7.03 6.97 -30.20
C ALA A 23 -5.76 7.28 -29.39
N LEU A 24 -4.92 8.19 -29.87
CA LEU A 24 -3.71 8.63 -29.18
C LEU A 24 -4.05 9.32 -27.85
N VAL A 25 -5.02 10.24 -27.86
CA VAL A 25 -5.49 10.92 -26.65
C VAL A 25 -6.08 9.92 -25.65
N ALA A 26 -6.92 9.00 -26.11
CA ALA A 26 -7.49 7.95 -25.26
C ALA A 26 -6.40 7.06 -24.63
N TYR A 27 -5.37 6.71 -25.39
CA TYR A 27 -4.23 5.94 -24.90
C TYR A 27 -3.43 6.73 -23.85
N LEU A 28 -3.15 8.01 -24.08
CA LEU A 28 -2.45 8.86 -23.11
C LEU A 28 -3.23 8.99 -21.81
N VAL A 29 -4.54 9.24 -21.88
CA VAL A 29 -5.42 9.29 -20.70
C VAL A 29 -5.41 7.97 -19.94
N LYS A 30 -5.45 6.83 -20.66
CA LYS A 30 -5.34 5.51 -20.03
C LYS A 30 -4.00 5.36 -19.29
N LEU A 31 -2.89 5.69 -19.94
CA LEU A 31 -1.56 5.58 -19.34
C LEU A 31 -1.40 6.45 -18.09
N LEU A 32 -1.93 7.68 -18.12
CA LEU A 32 -1.96 8.58 -16.97
C LEU A 32 -2.79 7.99 -15.82
N ARG A 33 -3.98 7.45 -16.11
CA ARG A 33 -4.84 6.81 -15.11
C ARG A 33 -4.19 5.57 -14.51
N ASP A 34 -3.54 4.75 -15.32
CA ASP A 34 -2.84 3.55 -14.87
C ASP A 34 -1.68 3.93 -13.94
N LYS A 35 -0.87 4.94 -14.30
CA LYS A 35 0.21 5.43 -13.43
C LYS A 35 -0.28 6.01 -12.12
N VAL A 36 -1.26 6.91 -12.17
CA VAL A 36 -1.82 7.53 -10.95
C VAL A 36 -2.48 6.48 -10.05
N GLY A 37 -3.17 5.50 -10.65
CA GLY A 37 -3.76 4.39 -9.90
C GLY A 37 -2.70 3.55 -9.17
N LEU A 38 -1.58 3.24 -9.84
CA LEU A 38 -0.47 2.48 -9.26
C LEU A 38 0.23 3.25 -8.12
N ASP A 39 0.44 4.57 -8.28
CA ASP A 39 1.05 5.40 -7.24
C ASP A 39 0.17 5.48 -5.99
N ILE A 40 -1.14 5.65 -6.17
CA ILE A 40 -2.09 5.69 -5.05
C ILE A 40 -2.12 4.34 -4.31
N GLU A 41 -2.13 3.23 -5.04
CA GLU A 41 -2.08 1.89 -4.44
C GLU A 41 -0.79 1.66 -3.66
N THR A 42 0.35 2.06 -4.23
CA THR A 42 1.65 1.97 -3.57
C THR A 42 1.68 2.80 -2.29
N ALA A 43 1.22 4.05 -2.35
CA ALA A 43 1.15 4.93 -1.19
C ALA A 43 0.26 4.36 -0.07
N ARG A 44 -0.88 3.73 -0.41
CA ARG A 44 -1.74 3.06 0.58
C ARG A 44 -1.07 1.85 1.22
N ARG A 45 -0.37 1.03 0.43
CA ARG A 45 0.38 -0.13 0.95
C ARG A 45 1.49 0.32 1.89
N ASP A 46 2.25 1.34 1.50
CA ASP A 46 3.37 1.84 2.30
C ASP A 46 2.88 2.49 3.60
N ALA A 47 1.78 3.25 3.54
CA ALA A 47 1.14 3.81 4.73
C ALA A 47 0.68 2.71 5.70
N LEU A 48 0.05 1.65 5.16
CA LEU A 48 -0.38 0.51 5.97
C LEU A 48 0.81 -0.24 6.60
N GLN A 49 1.86 -0.52 5.82
CA GLN A 49 3.04 -1.21 6.33
C GLN A 49 3.77 -0.39 7.39
N THR A 50 3.90 0.92 7.18
CA THR A 50 4.46 1.84 8.17
C THR A 50 3.63 1.85 9.46
N ALA A 51 2.31 1.97 9.34
CA ALA A 51 1.42 1.96 10.48
C ALA A 51 1.50 0.65 11.29
N ILE A 52 1.48 -0.51 10.61
CA ILE A 52 1.63 -1.83 11.25
C ILE A 52 3.00 -1.97 11.91
N THR A 53 4.06 -1.50 11.27
CA THR A 53 5.43 -1.57 11.82
C THR A 53 5.56 -0.73 13.08
N ASN A 54 5.01 0.49 13.07
CA ASN A 54 5.03 1.37 14.24
C ASN A 54 4.17 0.80 15.39
N ALA A 55 2.99 0.27 15.06
CA ALA A 55 2.12 -0.39 16.03
C ALA A 55 2.79 -1.61 16.67
N ALA A 56 3.45 -2.44 15.85
CA ALA A 56 4.20 -3.58 16.32
C ALA A 56 5.40 -3.16 17.20
N GLY A 57 6.13 -2.12 16.82
CA GLY A 57 7.20 -1.55 17.64
C GLY A 57 6.69 -1.06 19.00
N GLN A 58 5.53 -0.39 19.02
CA GLN A 58 4.88 0.03 20.27
C GLN A 58 4.50 -1.16 21.16
N VAL A 59 3.97 -2.24 20.59
CA VAL A 59 3.67 -3.49 21.33
C VAL A 59 4.95 -4.11 21.88
N VAL A 60 6.02 -4.17 21.11
CA VAL A 60 7.34 -4.66 21.56
C VAL A 60 7.88 -3.81 22.72
N MET A 61 7.76 -2.49 22.65
CA MET A 61 8.15 -1.60 23.74
C MET A 61 7.32 -1.82 25.00
N GLN A 62 6.00 -2.03 24.86
CA GLN A 62 5.12 -2.33 26.00
C GLN A 62 5.38 -3.71 26.62
N LEU A 63 5.84 -4.68 25.83
CA LEU A 63 6.29 -5.98 26.32
C LEU A 63 7.57 -5.86 27.17
N GLY A 64 8.41 -4.86 26.92
CA GLY A 64 9.64 -4.60 27.69
C GLY A 64 10.56 -5.82 27.79
N GLY A 65 11.31 -5.96 28.88
CA GLY A 65 12.18 -7.13 29.15
C GLY A 65 11.45 -8.49 29.27
N LYS A 66 10.13 -8.54 29.07
CA LYS A 66 9.33 -9.78 29.03
C LYS A 66 9.21 -10.36 27.62
N ILE A 67 9.98 -9.87 26.64
CA ILE A 67 10.07 -10.39 25.26
C ILE A 67 10.25 -11.93 25.21
N GLY A 68 10.80 -12.56 26.24
CA GLY A 68 10.92 -14.02 26.35
C GLY A 68 9.66 -14.79 26.77
N THR A 69 8.57 -14.14 27.19
CA THR A 69 7.35 -14.81 27.69
C THR A 69 6.27 -15.01 26.62
N GLY A 70 6.43 -14.42 25.43
CA GLY A 70 5.55 -14.63 24.27
C GLY A 70 4.10 -14.13 24.41
N ALA A 71 3.70 -13.62 25.57
CA ALA A 71 2.31 -13.23 25.83
C ALA A 71 2.09 -11.74 25.54
N ILE A 72 1.49 -11.43 24.40
CA ILE A 72 0.97 -10.09 24.09
C ILE A 72 -0.28 -9.86 24.95
N HIS A 73 -0.29 -8.79 25.74
CA HIS A 73 -1.46 -8.40 26.51
C HIS A 73 -2.61 -7.97 25.58
N PRO A 74 -3.86 -8.42 25.81
CA PRO A 74 -5.00 -8.07 24.95
C PRO A 74 -5.22 -6.56 24.79
N GLY A 75 -4.94 -5.77 25.83
CA GLY A 75 -5.00 -4.30 25.78
C GLY A 75 -3.99 -3.68 24.82
N ALA A 76 -2.73 -4.16 24.84
CA ALA A 76 -1.69 -3.68 23.94
C ALA A 76 -2.01 -3.96 22.46
N LEU A 77 -2.67 -5.10 22.18
CA LEU A 77 -3.10 -5.44 20.83
C LEU A 77 -4.28 -4.58 20.36
N SER A 78 -5.24 -4.30 21.25
CA SER A 78 -6.36 -3.39 20.97
C SER A 78 -5.86 -1.98 20.63
N ASP A 79 -4.92 -1.46 21.42
CA ASP A 79 -4.33 -0.14 21.21
C ASP A 79 -3.55 -0.07 19.89
N ALA A 80 -2.81 -1.14 19.57
CA ALA A 80 -2.09 -1.25 18.31
C ALA A 80 -3.04 -1.25 17.09
N VAL A 81 -4.16 -1.97 17.17
CA VAL A 81 -5.18 -1.97 16.12
C VAL A 81 -5.85 -0.60 15.98
N ALA A 82 -6.15 0.05 17.11
CA ALA A 82 -6.70 1.41 17.11
C ALA A 82 -5.71 2.40 16.47
N TYR A 83 -4.43 2.28 16.79
CA TYR A 83 -3.36 3.08 16.17
C TYR A 83 -3.30 2.86 14.66
N VAL A 84 -3.29 1.61 14.16
CA VAL A 84 -3.24 1.35 12.70
C VAL A 84 -4.45 1.96 11.99
N ARG A 85 -5.63 1.87 12.59
CA ARG A 85 -6.86 2.48 12.05
C ARG A 85 -6.79 4.01 12.02
N ALA A 86 -6.18 4.63 13.02
CA ALA A 86 -6.00 6.08 13.08
C ALA A 86 -4.89 6.57 12.13
N ALA A 87 -3.80 5.81 11.99
CA ALA A 87 -2.63 6.20 11.21
C ALA A 87 -2.80 5.96 9.69
N ALA A 88 -3.58 4.95 9.29
CA ALA A 88 -3.80 4.61 7.89
C ALA A 88 -5.29 4.34 7.56
N PRO A 89 -6.21 5.28 7.83
CA PRO A 89 -7.65 5.06 7.71
C PRO A 89 -8.07 4.71 6.27
N ASP A 90 -7.47 5.35 5.27
CA ASP A 90 -7.80 5.12 3.88
C ASP A 90 -7.28 3.78 3.36
N ALA A 91 -6.11 3.33 3.84
CA ALA A 91 -5.59 2.02 3.48
C ALA A 91 -6.41 0.90 4.15
N VAL A 92 -6.82 1.08 5.41
CA VAL A 92 -7.69 0.13 6.12
C VAL A 92 -9.03 -0.03 5.39
N LYS A 93 -9.62 1.07 4.92
CA LYS A 93 -10.84 1.04 4.09
C LYS A 93 -10.58 0.40 2.72
N HIS A 94 -9.48 0.75 2.06
CA HIS A 94 -9.19 0.27 0.71
C HIS A 94 -8.95 -1.25 0.66
N PHE A 95 -8.25 -1.79 1.66
CA PHE A 95 -7.95 -3.22 1.76
C PHE A 95 -8.99 -4.01 2.57
N ASP A 96 -10.10 -3.39 2.94
CA ASP A 96 -11.20 -3.99 3.72
C ASP A 96 -10.70 -4.72 5.00
N LEU A 97 -9.76 -4.08 5.71
CA LEU A 97 -9.09 -4.71 6.83
C LEU A 97 -9.91 -4.59 8.12
N HIS A 98 -10.40 -5.74 8.57
CA HIS A 98 -11.14 -5.88 9.81
C HIS A 98 -10.20 -5.89 11.03
N SER A 99 -10.72 -5.55 12.22
CA SER A 99 -9.93 -5.47 13.45
C SER A 99 -9.13 -6.75 13.75
N VAL A 100 -9.69 -7.92 13.45
CA VAL A 100 -9.03 -9.22 13.63
C VAL A 100 -7.85 -9.38 12.67
N ALA A 101 -8.04 -9.08 11.39
CA ALA A 101 -6.98 -9.16 10.38
C ALA A 101 -5.84 -8.15 10.65
N LEU A 102 -6.16 -6.97 11.19
CA LEU A 102 -5.16 -6.01 11.64
C LEU A 102 -4.37 -6.54 12.84
N ALA A 103 -5.05 -7.13 13.82
CA ALA A 103 -4.41 -7.73 14.98
C ALA A 103 -3.44 -8.84 14.57
N GLU A 104 -3.84 -9.75 13.68
CA GLU A 104 -2.97 -10.81 13.16
C GLU A 104 -1.71 -10.26 12.48
N LYS A 105 -1.86 -9.22 11.64
CA LYS A 105 -0.72 -8.58 10.95
C LYS A 105 0.22 -7.89 11.93
N VAL A 106 -0.31 -7.22 12.95
CA VAL A 106 0.49 -6.62 14.01
C VAL A 106 1.24 -7.71 14.79
N VAL A 107 0.57 -8.79 15.22
CA VAL A 107 1.20 -9.91 15.94
C VAL A 107 2.30 -10.55 15.11
N ALA A 108 2.05 -10.82 13.82
CA ALA A 108 3.06 -11.35 12.91
C ALA A 108 4.29 -10.43 12.83
N LYS A 109 4.08 -9.11 12.73
CA LYS A 109 5.17 -8.13 12.67
C LYS A 109 5.91 -8.03 14.00
N VAL A 110 5.21 -8.11 15.14
CA VAL A 110 5.83 -8.20 16.48
C VAL A 110 6.77 -9.40 16.53
N GLY A 111 6.33 -10.58 16.09
CA GLY A 111 7.16 -11.79 16.05
C GLY A 111 8.44 -11.62 15.24
N VAL A 112 8.35 -10.99 14.06
CA VAL A 112 9.52 -10.67 13.22
C VAL A 112 10.47 -9.70 13.94
N LEU A 113 9.95 -8.65 14.56
CA LEU A 113 10.76 -7.65 15.27
C LEU A 113 11.46 -8.26 16.50
N THR A 114 10.79 -9.16 17.24
CA THR A 114 11.40 -9.85 18.38
C THR A 114 12.44 -10.89 17.97
N ALA A 115 12.25 -11.56 16.82
CA ALA A 115 13.21 -12.54 16.31
C ALA A 115 14.48 -11.89 15.74
N ALA A 116 14.39 -10.63 15.29
CA ALA A 116 15.52 -9.85 14.81
C ALA A 116 16.42 -9.31 15.94
N ILE A 117 16.00 -9.43 17.21
CA ILE A 117 16.82 -9.06 18.37
C ILE A 117 17.77 -10.24 18.68
N PRO A 118 19.11 -10.08 18.53
CA PRO A 118 20.05 -11.14 18.88
C PRO A 118 19.99 -11.48 20.37
N PRO A 119 20.18 -12.76 20.76
CA PRO A 119 20.01 -13.24 22.14
C PRO A 119 21.01 -12.66 23.17
N GLU A 120 21.99 -11.87 22.75
CA GLU A 120 23.04 -11.30 23.61
C GLU A 120 22.67 -9.98 24.34
N GLN A 121 21.51 -9.38 24.08
CA GLN A 121 21.04 -8.22 24.87
C GLN A 121 20.01 -8.59 25.94
N LYS A 122 20.25 -9.71 26.65
CA LYS A 122 19.67 -9.89 27.98
C LYS A 122 20.39 -8.88 28.90
N PRO A 123 19.70 -7.88 29.48
CA PRO A 123 20.36 -6.99 30.43
C PRO A 123 20.95 -7.84 31.55
N THR A 124 22.28 -7.87 31.60
CA THR A 124 23.05 -8.46 32.68
C THR A 124 23.39 -7.29 33.61
N GLY A 125 22.78 -7.26 34.79
CA GLY A 125 22.92 -6.21 35.79
C GLY A 125 21.85 -5.12 35.65
N LEU A 126 21.08 -4.75 36.67
CA LEU A 126 21.30 -4.81 38.13
C LEU A 126 20.16 -5.51 38.86
#